data_AF-A0A7D5M9M6-F1
#
_entry.id   AF-A0A7D5M9M6-F1
#
_cell.length_a   1.000
_cell.length_b   1.000
_cell.length_c   1.000
_cell.angle_alpha   90.00
_cell.angle_beta   90.00
_cell.angle_gamma   90.00
#
_symmetry.space_group_name_H-M   'P 1'
#
loop_
_entity.id
_entity.type
_entity.pdbx_description
1 polymer ?
#
loop_
_entity_poly.entity_id
_entity_poly.type
_entity_poly.pdbx_seq_one_letter_code
_entity_poly.pdbx_strand_id
1 'polypeptide(L)' 'MYIIEKKIQMIGGKSLGIILPKNWIDRLGMKKGTKLVLIISETEIVIKLHNEEYYSCPF' A
#
# COMPACT_ATOMS: atom_id res chain seq x y z
N MET A 1 -8.75 -10.30 -12.17
CA MET A 1 -8.72 -9.59 -10.86
C MET A 1 -7.71 -10.32 -9.99
N TYR A 2 -6.56 -9.70 -9.69
CA TYR A 2 -5.54 -10.34 -8.85
C TYR A 2 -5.92 -10.16 -7.38
N ILE A 3 -6.51 -11.18 -6.77
CA ILE A 3 -6.69 -11.21 -5.31
C ILE A 3 -5.30 -11.43 -4.72
N ILE A 4 -4.75 -10.39 -4.09
CA ILE A 4 -3.52 -10.53 -3.32
C ILE A 4 -3.95 -10.87 -1.91
N GLU A 5 -3.67 -12.09 -1.47
CA GLU A 5 -3.77 -12.47 -0.07
C GLU A 5 -2.83 -11.58 0.74
N LYS A 6 -3.38 -10.52 1.33
CA LYS A 6 -2.62 -9.61 2.19
C LYS A 6 -2.51 -10.25 3.56
N LYS A 7 -1.32 -10.72 3.90
CA LYS A 7 -1.03 -11.16 5.27
C LYS A 7 -0.86 -9.91 6.15
N ILE A 8 -1.90 -9.60 6.91
CA ILE A 8 -1.85 -8.61 7.98
C ILE A 8 -1.30 -9.32 9.22
N GLN A 9 -0.24 -8.79 9.81
CA GLN A 9 0.35 -9.35 11.02
C GLN A 9 0.45 -8.30 12.13
N MET A 10 0.28 -8.70 13.38
CA MET A 10 0.57 -7.85 14.53
C MET A 10 2.07 -7.82 14.80
N ILE A 11 2.65 -6.62 14.89
CA ILE A 11 4.05 -6.39 15.24
C ILE A 11 4.08 -5.74 16.63
N GLY A 12 4.72 -6.41 17.60
CA GLY A 12 4.91 -5.89 18.95
C GLY A 12 3.62 -5.63 19.73
N GLY A 13 2.50 -6.27 19.36
CA GLY A 13 1.21 -6.15 20.04
C GLY A 13 0.49 -4.80 19.91
N LYS A 14 1.08 -3.82 19.21
CA LYS A 14 0.51 -2.47 19.06
C LYS A 14 0.48 -1.94 17.63
N SER A 15 1.17 -2.61 16.70
CA SER A 15 1.27 -2.16 15.32
C SER A 15 0.75 -3.22 14.36
N LEU A 16 0.02 -2.80 13.33
CA LEU A 16 -0.36 -3.65 12.21
C LEU A 16 0.70 -3.54 11.11
N GLY A 17 1.29 -4.66 10.75
CA GLY A 17 2.20 -4.80 9.61
C GLY A 17 1.47 -5.34 8.40
N ILE A 18 1.63 -4.68 7.27
CA ILE A 18 1.19 -5.18 5.95
C ILE A 18 2.44 -5.60 5.19
N ILE A 19 2.48 -6.87 4.77
CA ILE A 19 3.57 -7.36 3.92
C ILE A 19 3.18 -7.13 2.46
N LEU A 20 4.00 -6.35 1.74
CA LEU A 20 3.85 -6.14 0.31
C LEU A 20 4.66 -7.18 -0.47
N PRO A 21 4.11 -7.74 -1.55
CA PRO A 21 4.86 -8.58 -2.48
C PRO A 21 6.10 -7.86 -3.04
N LYS A 22 7.23 -8.55 -3.14
CA LYS A 22 8.50 -7.96 -3.63
C LYS A 22 8.36 -7.34 -5.02
N ASN A 23 7.65 -8.00 -5.93
CA ASN A 23 7.41 -7.50 -7.28
C ASN A 23 6.66 -6.15 -7.32
N TRP A 24 5.84 -5.84 -6.30
CA TRP A 24 5.18 -4.54 -6.19
C TRP A 24 6.17 -3.45 -5.79
N ILE A 25 7.02 -3.76 -4.81
CA ILE A 25 8.09 -2.88 -4.35
C ILE A 25 9.01 -2.54 -5.54
N ASP A 26 9.41 -3.56 -6.30
CA ASP A 26 10.30 -3.41 -7.45
C ASP A 26 9.65 -2.60 -8.59
N ARG A 27 8.39 -2.92 -8.96
CA ARG A 27 7.66 -2.22 -10.04
C ARG A 27 7.39 -0.75 -9.72
N LEU A 28 7.09 -0.44 -8.46
CA LEU A 28 6.78 0.91 -8.02
C LEU A 28 8.03 1.69 -7.59
N GLY A 29 9.23 1.10 -7.74
CA GLY A 29 10.49 1.73 -7.36
C GLY A 29 10.55 2.11 -5.88
N MET A 30 9.82 1.39 -5.02
CA MET A 30 9.76 1.67 -3.58
C MET A 30 11.13 1.41 -2.95
N LYS A 31 11.62 2.40 -2.19
CA LYS A 31 12.87 2.31 -1.43
C LYS A 31 12.57 2.43 0.05
N LYS A 32 13.53 2.06 0.88
CA LYS A 32 13.45 2.34 2.31
C LYS A 32 13.24 3.85 2.51
N GLY A 33 12.21 4.21 3.29
CA GLY A 33 11.83 5.61 3.52
C GLY A 33 10.79 6.17 2.55
N THR A 34 10.37 5.40 1.52
CA THR A 34 9.22 5.78 0.70
C THR A 34 7.97 5.91 1.56
N LYS A 35 7.34 7.09 1.51
CA LYS A 35 6.05 7.33 2.18
C LYS A 35 4.93 6.71 1.36
N LEU A 36 4.05 5.99 2.03
CA LEU A 36 2.87 5.33 1.46
C LEU A 36 1.61 5.91 2.09
N VAL A 37 0.55 5.99 1.31
CA VAL A 37 -0.81 6.27 1.78
C VAL A 37 -1.58 4.97 1.80
N LEU A 38 -2.09 4.60 2.98
CA LEU A 38 -3.01 3.49 3.16
C LEU A 38 -4.43 4.04 3.20
N ILE A 39 -5.26 3.63 2.25
CA ILE A 39 -6.67 3.98 2.20
C ILE A 39 -7.45 2.72 2.56
N ILE A 40 -8.29 2.81 3.58
CA ILE A 40 -9.16 1.74 4.03
C ILE A 40 -10.59 2.19 3.73
N SER A 41 -11.30 1.39 2.94
CA SER A 41 -12.72 1.57 2.64
C SER A 41 -13.49 0.35 3.13
N GLU A 42 -14.82 0.39 3.04
CA GLU A 42 -15.68 -0.73 3.44
C GLU A 42 -15.41 -2.01 2.64
N THR A 43 -14.97 -1.87 1.37
CA THR A 43 -14.83 -2.99 0.44
C THR A 43 -13.38 -3.34 0.11
N GLU A 44 -12.44 -2.43 0.33
CA GLU A 44 -11.04 -2.64 -0.08
C GLU A 44 -10.01 -1.85 0.74
N ILE A 45 -8.78 -2.34 0.68
CA ILE A 45 -7.59 -1.65 1.19
C ILE A 45 -6.71 -1.29 -0.01
N VAL A 46 -6.44 0.00 -0.20
CA VAL A 46 -5.62 0.53 -1.29
C VAL A 46 -4.32 1.12 -0.71
N ILE A 47 -3.20 0.87 -1.39
CA ILE A 47 -1.89 1.41 -1.01
C ILE A 47 -1.37 2.23 -2.19
N LYS A 48 -1.03 3.49 -1.94
CA LYS A 48 -0.52 4.43 -2.95
C LYS A 48 0.82 5.02 -2.51
N LEU A 49 1.66 5.42 -3.46
CA LEU A 49 2.86 6.22 -3.19
C LEU A 49 2.43 7.63 -2.79
N HIS A 50 3.03 8.21 -1.75
CA HIS A 50 2.73 9.57 -1.30
C HIS A 50 3.26 10.66 -2.25
N ASN A 51 4.14 10.32 -3.18
CA ASN A 51 4.88 11.27 -4.02
C ASN A 51 4.44 11.31 -5.49
N GLU A 52 3.32 10.72 -5.86
CA GLU A 52 2.72 11.00 -7.17
C GLU A 52 1.88 12.28 -7.03
N GLU A 53 2.38 13.36 -7.63
CA GLU A 53 1.68 14.62 -7.77
C GLU A 53 0.25 14.39 -8.24
N TYR A 54 -0.68 15.08 -7.60
CA TYR A 54 -2.12 14.98 -7.83
C TYR A 54 -2.45 15.13 -9.32
N TYR A 55 -2.80 14.03 -9.99
CA TYR A 55 -3.57 14.11 -11.23
C TYR A 55 -5.05 14.01 -10.85
N SER A 56 -5.68 15.17 -10.69
CA SER A 56 -7.14 15.28 -10.70
C SER A 56 -7.63 14.95 -12.11
N CYS A 57 -8.33 13.84 -12.25
CA CYS A 57 -9.14 13.57 -13.44
C CYS A 57 -10.60 13.89 -13.07
N PRO A 58 -11.15 15.03 -13.51
CA PRO A 58 -12.59 15.28 -13.43
C PRO A 58 -13.32 14.46 -14.50
N PHE A 59 -14.63 14.34 -14.27
CA PHE A 59 -15.70 13.65 -15.01
C PHE A 59 -16.00 12.22 -14.55
#